data_AF-A0AAE0GBP4-F1
#
_entry.id   AF-A0AAE0GBP4-F1
#
_cell.length_a   1.000
_cell.length_b   1.000
_cell.length_c   1.000
_cell.angle_alpha   90.00
_cell.angle_beta   90.00
_cell.angle_gamma   90.00
#
_symmetry.space_group_name_H-M   'P 1'
#
loop_
_entity.id
_entity.type
_entity.pdbx_description
1 polymer ?
#
loop_
_entity_poly.entity_id
_entity_poly.type
_entity_poly.pdbx_seq_one_letter_code
_entity_poly.pdbx_strand_id
1 'polypeptide(L)'
;MSTKPIEVAVGVDPPPIITAMLKRDADALDPEAYKFLPVLKACPAPFIWHKHGSFYDHLHDVWEMMSSWGLPQSWCRLGLFHSAYSNSYVCMNAFDPNTERGKLQDLIGKEAENLVYKFCVIDRQALEDQVLTDMKISEHGYTMKHIRSGELLQVSSEEAAAFMMETVADYLDQSFSWQTELEAGNASAQWPGIYKPTTRMSKSSKMASIVRESGHLTTLPPIFNGCTTIITPEDEKAAVDEYWSAVGSENKIPDDTHLEHLEKASKHNPFVGEPHLVRAQILCAKGEYAKAEAAAKEGLTQLYQWATNWDKRMPFNAWVSWGRCMLFQATLKEWPASWGGMESLGAVDPSQRFRGLNSGRKFRDEDAIVVNEPGTKANGSKRQKK
;
A
#
# COMPACT_ATOMS: atom_id res chain seq x y z
N MET A 1 -7.23 -15.21 23.18
CA MET A 1 -7.07 -14.43 21.94
C MET A 1 -7.29 -12.97 22.26
N SER A 2 -6.50 -12.06 21.67
CA SER A 2 -6.71 -10.61 21.87
C SER A 2 -8.09 -10.21 21.35
N THR A 3 -8.84 -9.45 22.14
CA THR A 3 -10.15 -8.90 21.72
C THR A 3 -10.03 -7.51 21.11
N LYS A 4 -8.82 -6.93 21.10
CA LYS A 4 -8.52 -5.60 20.56
C LYS A 4 -7.47 -5.70 19.46
N PRO A 5 -7.59 -4.86 18.40
CA PRO A 5 -6.53 -4.70 17.41
C PRO A 5 -5.24 -4.20 18.05
N ILE A 6 -4.12 -4.43 17.37
CA ILE A 6 -2.84 -3.79 17.72
C ILE A 6 -3.04 -2.28 17.78
N GLU A 7 -2.71 -1.66 18.90
CA GLU A 7 -2.71 -0.21 19.01
C GLU A 7 -1.49 0.37 18.29
N VAL A 8 -1.74 1.31 17.39
CA VAL A 8 -0.70 2.00 16.63
C VAL A 8 -0.60 3.42 17.16
N ALA A 9 0.50 3.74 17.84
CA ALA A 9 0.76 5.10 18.31
C ALA A 9 1.02 6.04 17.12
N VAL A 10 0.44 7.24 17.15
CA VAL A 10 0.49 8.18 16.02
C VAL A 10 1.21 9.44 16.46
N GLY A 11 2.26 9.77 15.73
CA GLY A 11 3.06 10.94 15.96
C GLY A 11 4.06 11.19 14.84
N VAL A 12 4.86 12.24 15.03
CA VAL A 12 5.99 12.55 14.15
C VAL A 12 7.02 11.43 14.21
N ASP A 13 7.21 10.77 15.34
CA ASP A 13 8.01 9.55 15.40
C ASP A 13 7.14 8.33 15.10
N PRO A 14 7.53 7.48 14.13
CA PRO A 14 6.77 6.30 13.77
C PRO A 14 6.86 5.22 14.87
N PRO A 15 5.87 4.32 14.96
CA PRO A 15 5.94 3.14 15.83
C PRO A 15 7.21 2.30 15.61
N PRO A 16 7.63 1.46 16.57
CA PRO A 16 8.84 0.64 16.44
C PRO A 16 8.89 -0.21 15.16
N ILE A 17 7.78 -0.88 14.82
CA ILE A 17 7.72 -1.75 13.63
C ILE A 17 7.84 -0.96 12.32
N ILE A 18 7.18 0.20 12.24
CA ILE A 18 7.32 1.11 11.09
C ILE A 18 8.73 1.70 11.04
N THR A 19 9.33 2.03 12.18
CA THR A 19 10.72 2.47 12.27
C THR A 19 11.68 1.40 11.72
N ALA A 20 11.45 0.13 12.04
CA ALA A 20 12.23 -0.99 11.50
C ALA A 20 12.12 -1.05 9.97
N MET A 21 10.90 -0.98 9.41
CA MET A 21 10.69 -0.95 7.95
C MET A 21 11.40 0.24 7.29
N LEU A 22 11.25 1.46 7.83
CA LEU A 22 11.92 2.65 7.28
C LEU A 22 13.45 2.54 7.32
N LYS A 23 14.00 1.85 8.33
CA LYS A 23 15.44 1.57 8.46
C LYS A 23 15.89 0.33 7.68
N ARG A 24 14.96 -0.44 7.11
CA ARG A 24 15.20 -1.77 6.51
C ARG A 24 15.87 -2.73 7.49
N ASP A 25 15.43 -2.68 8.75
CA ASP A 25 15.93 -3.51 9.85
C ASP A 25 15.14 -4.83 9.90
N ALA A 26 15.60 -5.79 9.10
CA ALA A 26 14.95 -7.10 8.97
C ALA A 26 14.97 -7.92 10.26
N ASP A 27 16.01 -7.78 11.09
CA ASP A 27 16.15 -8.55 12.33
C ASP A 27 15.10 -8.14 13.38
N ALA A 28 14.62 -6.90 13.32
CA ALA A 28 13.51 -6.43 14.13
C ALA A 28 12.14 -6.99 13.69
N LEU A 29 12.02 -7.46 12.45
CA LEU A 29 10.81 -8.11 11.92
C LEU A 29 10.86 -9.63 12.16
N ASP A 30 12.00 -10.26 11.89
CA ASP A 30 12.24 -11.68 12.13
C ASP A 30 13.71 -11.88 12.54
N PRO A 31 13.99 -12.35 13.78
CA PRO A 31 15.35 -12.58 14.25
C PRO A 31 16.14 -13.62 13.43
N GLU A 32 15.48 -14.40 12.58
CA GLU A 32 16.11 -15.36 11.67
C GLU A 32 16.21 -14.87 10.23
N ALA A 33 15.85 -13.61 9.94
CA ALA A 33 15.86 -13.04 8.60
C ALA A 33 17.22 -13.17 7.89
N TYR A 34 18.32 -13.09 8.65
CA TYR A 34 19.68 -13.32 8.16
C TYR A 34 19.87 -14.68 7.47
N LYS A 35 19.07 -15.70 7.80
CA LYS A 35 19.16 -17.04 7.19
C LYS A 35 18.63 -17.05 5.76
N PHE A 36 17.52 -16.37 5.50
CA PHE A 36 16.74 -16.56 4.27
C PHE A 36 16.71 -15.35 3.33
N LEU A 37 16.86 -14.11 3.83
CA LEU A 37 16.92 -12.93 2.96
C LEU A 37 18.10 -12.94 1.98
N PRO A 38 19.33 -13.35 2.37
CA PRO A 38 20.43 -13.46 1.40
C PRO A 38 20.15 -14.48 0.29
N VAL A 39 19.44 -15.57 0.60
CA VAL A 39 19.06 -16.60 -0.38
C VAL A 39 18.06 -16.02 -1.38
N LEU A 40 17.06 -15.29 -0.90
CA LEU A 40 16.08 -14.63 -1.77
C LEU A 40 16.70 -13.52 -2.63
N LYS A 41 17.67 -12.76 -2.10
CA LYS A 41 18.43 -11.76 -2.88
C LYS A 41 19.32 -12.40 -3.96
N ALA A 42 19.82 -13.61 -3.72
CA ALA A 42 20.71 -14.31 -4.64
C ALA A 42 19.96 -15.07 -5.75
N CYS A 43 18.65 -15.32 -5.58
CA CYS A 43 17.83 -15.94 -6.61
C CYS A 43 17.42 -14.92 -7.69
N PRO A 44 16.73 -15.33 -8.77
CA PRO A 44 16.31 -14.42 -9.84
C PRO A 44 15.29 -13.34 -9.45
N ALA A 45 14.67 -13.40 -8.25
CA ALA A 45 13.58 -12.50 -7.85
C ALA A 45 13.87 -10.99 -8.04
N PRO A 46 15.08 -10.46 -7.73
CA PRO A 46 15.37 -9.03 -7.95
C PRO A 46 15.37 -8.61 -9.43
N PHE A 47 15.51 -9.56 -10.35
CA PHE A 47 15.53 -9.33 -11.80
C PHE A 47 14.18 -9.60 -12.47
N ILE A 48 13.22 -10.19 -11.74
CA ILE A 48 11.88 -10.46 -12.26
C ILE A 48 11.04 -9.21 -12.07
N TRP A 49 10.50 -8.69 -13.17
CA TRP A 49 9.50 -7.62 -13.12
C TRP A 49 8.23 -8.13 -12.43
N HIS A 50 7.69 -7.33 -11.53
CA HIS A 50 6.42 -7.61 -10.88
C HIS A 50 5.61 -6.34 -10.68
N LYS A 51 4.68 -6.09 -11.62
CA LYS A 51 3.61 -5.09 -11.53
C LYS A 51 4.10 -3.64 -11.41
N HIS A 52 4.58 -3.21 -10.25
CA HIS A 52 5.14 -1.86 -10.00
C HIS A 52 6.59 -1.86 -9.46
N GLY A 53 7.26 -3.02 -9.39
CA GLY A 53 8.62 -3.13 -8.87
C GLY A 53 9.32 -4.42 -9.28
N SER A 54 10.39 -4.78 -8.55
CA SER A 54 10.96 -6.12 -8.65
C SER A 54 10.13 -7.11 -7.85
N PHE A 55 10.19 -8.39 -8.23
CA PHE A 55 9.51 -9.42 -7.47
C PHE A 55 10.08 -9.58 -6.06
N TYR A 56 11.38 -9.35 -5.89
CA TYR A 56 12.00 -9.31 -4.57
C TYR A 56 11.38 -8.22 -3.68
N ASP A 57 11.20 -7.00 -4.19
CA ASP A 57 10.62 -5.90 -3.42
C ASP A 57 9.20 -6.23 -2.99
N HIS A 58 8.38 -6.76 -3.90
CA HIS A 58 7.02 -7.20 -3.59
C HIS A 58 6.96 -8.28 -2.49
N LEU A 59 7.80 -9.33 -2.60
CA LEU A 59 7.85 -10.38 -1.57
C LEU A 59 8.26 -9.81 -0.21
N HIS A 60 9.18 -8.86 -0.20
CA HIS A 60 9.60 -8.17 1.01
C HIS A 60 8.48 -7.29 1.57
N ASP A 61 7.79 -6.51 0.74
CA ASP A 61 6.70 -5.63 1.15
C ASP A 61 5.53 -6.43 1.76
N VAL A 62 5.14 -7.55 1.15
CA VAL A 62 4.13 -8.47 1.72
C VAL A 62 4.57 -9.01 3.08
N TRP A 63 5.83 -9.39 3.24
CA TRP A 63 6.39 -9.85 4.50
C TRP A 63 6.38 -8.77 5.59
N GLU A 64 6.77 -7.53 5.25
CA GLU A 64 6.72 -6.40 6.18
C GLU A 64 5.28 -6.09 6.61
N MET A 65 4.33 -6.10 5.66
CA MET A 65 2.91 -5.90 5.95
C MET A 65 2.39 -6.95 6.94
N MET A 66 2.58 -8.23 6.65
CA MET A 66 2.11 -9.31 7.52
C MET A 66 2.77 -9.27 8.91
N SER A 67 4.06 -8.92 8.96
CA SER A 67 4.79 -8.73 10.23
C SER A 67 4.24 -7.56 11.04
N SER A 68 3.92 -6.44 10.38
CA SER A 68 3.31 -5.27 11.01
C SER A 68 1.91 -5.52 11.56
N TRP A 69 1.19 -6.47 10.96
CA TRP A 69 -0.13 -6.91 11.41
C TRP A 69 -0.06 -7.89 12.58
N GLY A 70 1.15 -8.25 13.04
CA GLY A 70 1.40 -9.14 14.17
C GLY A 70 0.94 -10.57 13.92
N LEU A 71 0.95 -11.01 12.65
CA LEU A 71 0.63 -12.38 12.26
C LEU A 71 1.74 -13.35 12.74
N PRO A 72 1.43 -14.66 12.87
CA PRO A 72 2.44 -15.66 13.22
C PRO A 72 3.63 -15.65 12.25
N GLN A 73 4.85 -15.88 12.76
CA GLN A 73 6.06 -15.86 11.91
C GLN A 73 5.99 -16.86 10.74
N SER A 74 5.35 -18.02 10.92
CA SER A 74 5.12 -18.96 9.83
C SER A 74 4.25 -18.39 8.71
N TRP A 75 3.28 -17.53 9.04
CA TRP A 75 2.42 -16.83 8.08
C TRP A 75 3.16 -15.68 7.42
N CYS A 76 3.96 -14.91 8.16
CA CYS A 76 4.79 -13.85 7.59
C CYS A 76 5.81 -14.44 6.60
N ARG A 77 6.47 -15.54 6.96
CA ARG A 77 7.40 -16.26 6.08
C ARG A 77 6.69 -16.91 4.88
N LEU A 78 5.42 -17.32 5.03
CA LEU A 78 4.57 -17.64 3.89
C LEU A 78 4.49 -16.45 2.94
N GLY A 79 4.16 -15.25 3.42
CA GLY A 79 4.13 -14.03 2.60
C GLY A 79 5.43 -13.75 1.85
N LEU A 80 6.59 -13.91 2.51
CA LEU A 80 7.91 -13.72 1.88
C LEU A 80 8.23 -14.76 0.79
N PHE A 81 7.73 -15.98 0.94
CA PHE A 81 8.05 -17.11 0.07
C PHE A 81 6.85 -17.65 -0.69
N HIS A 82 5.74 -16.89 -0.81
CA HIS A 82 4.45 -17.35 -1.33
C HIS A 82 4.50 -17.80 -2.81
N SER A 83 5.65 -17.63 -3.47
CA SER A 83 5.90 -18.06 -4.85
C SER A 83 7.23 -18.81 -5.01
N ALA A 84 7.81 -19.32 -3.92
CA ALA A 84 9.12 -20.00 -3.88
C ALA A 84 9.30 -21.09 -4.95
N TYR A 85 8.24 -21.87 -5.16
CA TYR A 85 8.24 -23.05 -6.04
C TYR A 85 7.67 -22.78 -7.45
N SER A 86 7.55 -21.51 -7.85
CA SER A 86 6.70 -21.08 -8.97
C SER A 86 5.22 -21.28 -8.66
N ASN A 87 4.41 -20.25 -8.88
CA ASN A 87 2.96 -20.31 -8.72
C ASN A 87 2.26 -20.40 -10.09
N SER A 88 0.94 -20.27 -10.10
CA SER A 88 0.08 -20.32 -11.29
C SER A 88 0.25 -19.13 -12.27
N TYR A 89 0.99 -18.09 -11.90
CA TYR A 89 1.07 -16.83 -12.64
C TYR A 89 2.50 -16.36 -12.94
N VAL A 90 3.48 -16.64 -12.07
CA VAL A 90 4.88 -16.19 -12.19
C VAL A 90 5.84 -17.31 -11.81
N CYS A 91 6.89 -17.48 -12.63
CA CYS A 91 7.90 -18.51 -12.46
C CYS A 91 9.19 -17.92 -11.88
N MET A 92 9.31 -17.94 -10.55
CA MET A 92 10.54 -17.57 -9.85
C MET A 92 11.57 -18.70 -9.86
N ASN A 93 11.12 -19.97 -9.79
CA ASN A 93 11.94 -21.18 -9.64
C ASN A 93 13.10 -20.97 -8.65
N ALA A 94 12.85 -20.32 -7.50
CA ALA A 94 13.88 -20.17 -6.48
C ALA A 94 14.27 -21.52 -5.87
N PHE A 95 13.30 -22.45 -5.82
CA PHE A 95 13.48 -23.81 -5.36
C PHE A 95 12.67 -24.78 -6.22
N ASP A 96 13.16 -26.00 -6.42
CA ASP A 96 12.39 -27.10 -7.01
C ASP A 96 11.48 -27.78 -5.95
N PRO A 97 10.15 -27.77 -6.10
CA PRO A 97 9.22 -28.37 -5.14
C PRO A 97 9.36 -29.89 -4.99
N ASN A 98 10.04 -30.58 -5.91
CA ASN A 98 10.22 -32.02 -5.84
C ASN A 98 11.50 -32.43 -5.10
N THR A 99 12.52 -31.56 -5.11
CA THR A 99 13.87 -31.93 -4.64
C THR A 99 14.41 -31.01 -3.55
N GLU A 100 13.86 -29.80 -3.38
CA GLU A 100 14.45 -28.75 -2.54
C GLU A 100 13.56 -28.31 -1.36
N ARG A 101 12.44 -29.00 -1.13
CA ARG A 101 11.58 -28.71 0.05
C ARG A 101 12.32 -28.75 1.36
N GLY A 102 13.17 -29.76 1.57
CA GLY A 102 13.99 -29.87 2.78
C GLY A 102 14.91 -28.67 2.99
N LYS A 103 15.48 -28.12 1.90
CA LYS A 103 16.33 -26.92 1.97
C LYS A 103 15.54 -25.71 2.44
N LEU A 104 14.32 -25.52 1.92
CA LEU A 104 13.47 -24.42 2.36
C LEU A 104 13.00 -24.62 3.81
N GLN A 105 12.67 -25.86 4.21
CA GLN A 105 12.33 -26.19 5.61
C GLN A 105 13.45 -25.81 6.59
N ASP A 106 14.71 -26.04 6.22
CA ASP A 106 15.86 -25.69 7.06
C ASP A 106 16.05 -24.17 7.19
N LEU A 107 15.60 -23.39 6.18
CA LEU A 107 15.71 -21.93 6.15
C LEU A 107 14.59 -21.22 6.90
N ILE A 108 13.33 -21.59 6.64
CA ILE A 108 12.15 -20.86 7.14
C ILE A 108 11.33 -21.62 8.17
N GLY A 109 11.68 -22.89 8.43
CA GLY A 109 10.96 -23.79 9.32
C GLY A 109 9.93 -24.65 8.59
N LYS A 110 9.65 -25.83 9.16
CA LYS A 110 8.75 -26.84 8.56
C LYS A 110 7.31 -26.35 8.36
N GLU A 111 6.80 -25.59 9.32
CA GLU A 111 5.44 -25.06 9.28
C GLU A 111 5.28 -24.03 8.16
N ALA A 112 6.19 -23.04 8.10
CA ALA A 112 6.21 -22.03 7.07
C ALA A 112 6.38 -22.64 5.67
N GLU A 113 7.30 -23.60 5.52
CA GLU A 113 7.49 -24.27 4.23
C GLU A 113 6.26 -25.08 3.79
N ASN A 114 5.58 -25.76 4.71
CA ASN A 114 4.35 -26.47 4.37
C ASN A 114 3.24 -25.52 3.88
N LEU A 115 3.11 -24.34 4.51
CA LEU A 115 2.21 -23.28 4.03
C LEU A 115 2.60 -22.84 2.62
N VAL A 116 3.88 -22.50 2.40
CA VAL A 116 4.41 -22.07 1.10
C VAL A 116 4.16 -23.12 0.01
N TYR A 117 4.47 -24.39 0.30
CA TYR A 117 4.28 -25.48 -0.63
C TYR A 117 2.83 -25.58 -1.07
N LYS A 118 1.90 -25.73 -0.11
CA LYS A 118 0.47 -25.86 -0.41
C LYS A 118 -0.04 -24.65 -1.17
N PHE A 119 0.32 -23.44 -0.75
CA PHE A 119 -0.08 -22.20 -1.41
C PHE A 119 0.39 -22.14 -2.87
N CYS A 120 1.60 -22.62 -3.18
CA CYS A 120 2.13 -22.66 -4.55
C CYS A 120 1.44 -23.69 -5.45
N VAL A 121 0.91 -24.78 -4.88
CA VAL A 121 0.45 -25.94 -5.67
C VAL A 121 -1.07 -26.13 -5.72
N ILE A 122 -1.86 -25.45 -4.89
CA ILE A 122 -3.32 -25.49 -4.95
C ILE A 122 -3.90 -24.47 -5.93
N ASP A 123 -5.13 -24.70 -6.39
CA ASP A 123 -5.91 -23.69 -7.09
C ASP A 123 -6.40 -22.63 -6.09
N ARG A 124 -5.65 -21.54 -5.96
CA ARG A 124 -5.94 -20.44 -5.03
C ARG A 124 -7.26 -19.75 -5.34
N GLN A 125 -7.58 -19.56 -6.63
CA GLN A 125 -8.83 -18.92 -7.03
C GLN A 125 -10.02 -19.78 -6.58
N ALA A 126 -9.96 -21.09 -6.77
CA ALA A 126 -11.01 -21.98 -6.30
C ALA A 126 -11.17 -21.99 -4.77
N LEU A 127 -10.10 -21.79 -4.00
CA LEU A 127 -10.19 -21.63 -2.54
C LEU A 127 -10.83 -20.28 -2.18
N GLU A 128 -10.35 -19.19 -2.77
CA GLU A 128 -10.90 -17.85 -2.58
C GLU A 128 -12.40 -17.80 -2.89
N ASP A 129 -12.81 -18.40 -4.01
CA ASP A 129 -14.22 -18.44 -4.44
C ASP A 129 -15.09 -19.21 -3.45
N GLN A 130 -14.62 -20.33 -2.92
CA GLN A 130 -15.33 -21.09 -1.88
C GLN A 130 -15.47 -20.26 -0.60
N VAL A 131 -14.37 -19.67 -0.10
CA VAL A 131 -14.37 -18.86 1.13
C VAL A 131 -15.29 -17.64 0.99
N LEU A 132 -15.23 -16.93 -0.15
CA LEU A 132 -16.03 -15.74 -0.39
C LEU A 132 -17.50 -16.05 -0.69
N THR A 133 -17.80 -17.18 -1.33
CA THR A 133 -19.19 -17.61 -1.57
C THR A 133 -19.87 -18.00 -0.26
N ASP A 134 -19.17 -18.76 0.57
CA ASP A 134 -19.71 -19.22 1.85
C ASP A 134 -19.67 -18.13 2.94
N MET A 135 -18.91 -17.04 2.70
CA MET A 135 -18.64 -15.97 3.66
C MET A 135 -18.11 -16.49 5.00
N LYS A 136 -17.33 -17.58 4.96
CA LYS A 136 -16.72 -18.23 6.13
C LYS A 136 -15.58 -19.14 5.72
N ILE A 137 -14.69 -19.42 6.67
CA ILE A 137 -13.75 -20.54 6.58
C ILE A 137 -14.42 -21.78 7.16
N SER A 138 -14.39 -22.89 6.41
CA SER A 138 -14.89 -24.19 6.84
C SER A 138 -14.09 -24.72 8.04
N GLU A 139 -14.76 -25.11 9.12
CA GLU A 139 -14.14 -25.76 10.30
C GLU A 139 -13.47 -27.10 9.96
N HIS A 140 -13.91 -27.74 8.87
CA HIS A 140 -13.34 -29.01 8.38
C HIS A 140 -12.21 -28.80 7.36
N GLY A 141 -11.85 -27.55 7.06
CA GLY A 141 -10.92 -27.23 5.99
C GLY A 141 -11.50 -27.51 4.59
N TYR A 142 -10.61 -27.69 3.63
CA TYR A 142 -10.88 -27.82 2.20
C TYR A 142 -10.06 -28.93 1.58
N THR A 143 -10.67 -29.64 0.62
CA THR A 143 -9.95 -30.55 -0.26
C THR A 143 -9.69 -29.85 -1.59
N MET A 144 -8.43 -29.53 -1.85
CA MET A 144 -7.99 -28.78 -3.04
C MET A 144 -7.24 -29.69 -4.01
N LYS A 145 -7.34 -29.41 -5.31
CA LYS A 145 -6.55 -30.12 -6.32
C LYS A 145 -5.19 -29.46 -6.48
N HIS A 146 -4.15 -30.28 -6.56
CA HIS A 146 -2.85 -29.83 -7.01
C HIS A 146 -2.95 -29.41 -8.49
N ILE A 147 -2.56 -28.18 -8.82
CA ILE A 147 -2.73 -27.55 -10.15
C ILE A 147 -1.98 -28.26 -11.30
N ARG A 148 -1.03 -29.15 -10.99
CA ARG A 148 -0.26 -29.90 -11.99
C ARG A 148 -0.58 -31.38 -11.98
N SER A 149 -0.49 -32.03 -10.82
CA SER A 149 -0.70 -33.48 -10.73
C SER A 149 -2.18 -33.88 -10.63
N GLY A 150 -3.06 -32.96 -10.24
CA GLY A 150 -4.46 -33.24 -9.92
C GLY A 150 -4.67 -33.98 -8.59
N GLU A 151 -3.59 -34.26 -7.84
CA GLU A 151 -3.65 -34.90 -6.52
C GLU A 151 -4.50 -34.07 -5.55
N LEU A 152 -5.26 -34.75 -4.69
CA LEU A 152 -6.06 -34.09 -3.66
C LEU A 152 -5.20 -33.77 -2.44
N LEU A 153 -5.12 -32.48 -2.11
CA LEU A 153 -4.43 -31.95 -0.95
C LEU A 153 -5.44 -31.45 0.08
N GLN A 154 -5.20 -31.77 1.35
CA GLN A 154 -5.99 -31.22 2.45
C GLN A 154 -5.40 -29.88 2.89
N VAL A 155 -6.26 -28.87 2.97
CA VAL A 155 -5.98 -27.54 3.52
C VAL A 155 -6.83 -27.38 4.77
N SER A 156 -6.20 -27.29 5.93
CA SER A 156 -6.91 -27.05 7.19
C SER A 156 -7.55 -25.66 7.23
N SER A 157 -8.45 -25.44 8.19
CA SER A 157 -9.07 -24.13 8.41
C SER A 157 -8.04 -23.04 8.76
N GLU A 158 -7.00 -23.40 9.51
CA GLU A 158 -5.90 -22.49 9.85
C GLU A 158 -5.03 -22.16 8.63
N GLU A 159 -4.71 -23.15 7.80
CA GLU A 159 -3.97 -22.92 6.55
C GLU A 159 -4.79 -22.05 5.59
N ALA A 160 -6.10 -22.26 5.48
CA ALA A 160 -6.98 -21.41 4.70
C ALA A 160 -7.00 -19.97 5.24
N ALA A 161 -7.02 -19.77 6.56
CA ALA A 161 -6.93 -18.46 7.19
C ALA A 161 -5.60 -17.76 6.86
N ALA A 162 -4.49 -18.50 6.92
CA ALA A 162 -3.16 -18.00 6.54
C ALA A 162 -3.12 -17.55 5.08
N PHE A 163 -3.68 -18.37 4.17
CA PHE A 163 -3.73 -18.08 2.74
C PHE A 163 -4.59 -16.85 2.44
N MET A 164 -5.73 -16.68 3.11
CA MET A 164 -6.56 -15.49 2.94
C MET A 164 -5.86 -14.22 3.43
N MET A 165 -5.16 -14.26 4.57
CA MET A 165 -4.42 -13.08 5.05
C MET A 165 -3.21 -12.74 4.18
N GLU A 166 -2.52 -13.75 3.67
CA GLU A 166 -1.48 -13.54 2.65
C GLU A 166 -2.10 -12.88 1.41
N THR A 167 -3.26 -13.36 0.93
CA THR A 167 -3.90 -12.83 -0.28
C THR A 167 -4.36 -11.38 -0.07
N VAL A 168 -4.81 -11.04 1.14
CA VAL A 168 -5.08 -9.65 1.54
C VAL A 168 -3.82 -8.79 1.41
N ALA A 169 -2.68 -9.23 1.93
CA ALA A 169 -1.42 -8.49 1.80
C ALA A 169 -0.96 -8.38 0.33
N ASP A 170 -0.94 -9.50 -0.40
CA ASP A 170 -0.58 -9.58 -1.81
C ASP A 170 -1.42 -8.62 -2.67
N TYR A 171 -2.74 -8.60 -2.48
CA TYR A 171 -3.65 -7.75 -3.24
C TYR A 171 -3.43 -6.26 -2.95
N LEU A 172 -3.29 -5.89 -1.67
CA LEU A 172 -3.12 -4.50 -1.26
C LEU A 172 -1.75 -3.94 -1.65
N ASP A 173 -0.71 -4.77 -1.67
CA ASP A 173 0.61 -4.36 -2.11
C ASP A 173 0.64 -4.04 -3.62
N GLN A 174 0.11 -4.95 -4.46
CA GLN A 174 0.48 -4.92 -5.87
C GLN A 174 -0.53 -4.30 -6.84
N SER A 175 -1.75 -4.05 -6.38
CA SER A 175 -2.88 -3.73 -7.27
C SER A 175 -3.02 -2.22 -7.51
N PHE A 176 -3.33 -1.84 -8.76
CA PHE A 176 -3.69 -0.49 -9.17
C PHE A 176 -4.43 -0.54 -10.53
N SER A 177 -4.77 0.64 -11.07
CA SER A 177 -5.76 0.78 -12.15
C SER A 177 -5.59 -0.09 -13.41
N TRP A 178 -4.38 -0.41 -13.88
CA TRP A 178 -4.26 -1.25 -15.09
C TRP A 178 -4.76 -2.68 -14.85
N GLN A 179 -4.66 -3.20 -13.62
CA GLN A 179 -5.24 -4.51 -13.28
C GLN A 179 -6.77 -4.46 -13.24
N THR A 180 -7.37 -3.35 -12.82
CA THR A 180 -8.83 -3.17 -12.88
C THR A 180 -9.35 -3.27 -14.33
N GLU A 181 -8.63 -2.69 -15.28
CA GLU A 181 -8.95 -2.81 -16.72
C GLU A 181 -8.81 -4.26 -17.22
N LEU A 182 -7.78 -4.97 -16.78
CA LEU A 182 -7.61 -6.40 -17.11
C LEU A 182 -8.73 -7.28 -16.56
N GLU A 183 -9.16 -7.02 -15.33
CA GLU A 183 -10.31 -7.71 -14.70
C GLU A 183 -11.61 -7.45 -15.46
N ALA A 184 -11.75 -6.28 -16.08
CA ALA A 184 -12.84 -5.96 -17.01
C ALA A 184 -12.68 -6.62 -18.40
N GLY A 185 -11.66 -7.45 -18.60
CA GLY A 185 -11.39 -8.17 -19.84
C GLY A 185 -10.60 -7.37 -20.88
N ASN A 186 -10.08 -6.18 -20.53
CA ASN A 186 -9.34 -5.34 -21.45
C ASN A 186 -7.85 -5.69 -21.47
N ALA A 187 -7.48 -6.74 -22.20
CA ALA A 187 -6.09 -7.18 -22.36
C ALA A 187 -5.15 -6.14 -23.00
N SER A 188 -5.69 -5.04 -23.57
CA SER A 188 -4.93 -3.93 -24.14
C SER A 188 -4.73 -2.76 -23.17
N ALA A 189 -5.05 -2.94 -21.89
CA ALA A 189 -4.82 -1.94 -20.86
C ALA A 189 -3.36 -1.45 -20.86
N GLN A 190 -3.18 -0.12 -20.92
CA GLN A 190 -1.85 0.46 -20.96
C GLN A 190 -1.15 0.28 -19.61
N TRP A 191 0.07 -0.28 -19.64
CA TRP A 191 0.99 -0.26 -18.52
C TRP A 191 2.04 0.87 -18.70
N PRO A 192 2.46 1.58 -17.63
CA PRO A 192 1.98 1.44 -16.25
C PRO A 192 0.65 2.17 -15.98
N GLY A 193 0.04 2.72 -17.03
CA GLY A 193 -1.23 3.44 -16.94
C GLY A 193 -1.07 4.75 -16.16
N ILE A 194 -2.15 5.18 -15.51
CA ILE A 194 -2.17 6.43 -14.76
C ILE A 194 -1.90 6.24 -13.25
N TYR A 195 -1.66 5.01 -12.78
CA TYR A 195 -1.47 4.70 -11.35
C TYR A 195 -2.65 5.09 -10.45
N LYS A 196 -3.88 5.10 -10.99
CA LYS A 196 -5.08 5.28 -10.15
C LYS A 196 -5.19 4.13 -9.14
N PRO A 197 -5.52 4.40 -7.86
CA PRO A 197 -5.47 3.39 -6.79
C PRO A 197 -6.33 2.15 -7.03
N THR A 198 -6.02 1.09 -6.27
CA THR A 198 -6.69 -0.22 -6.37
C THR A 198 -8.17 -0.17 -6.02
N THR A 199 -8.94 -1.05 -6.66
CA THR A 199 -10.33 -1.39 -6.36
C THR A 199 -10.47 -2.81 -5.76
N ARG A 200 -9.47 -3.25 -4.97
CA ARG A 200 -9.46 -4.56 -4.30
C ARG A 200 -9.69 -4.54 -2.78
N MET A 201 -9.86 -3.38 -2.17
CA MET A 201 -10.11 -3.23 -0.74
C MET A 201 -11.47 -3.77 -0.31
N SER A 202 -12.51 -3.76 -1.17
CA SER A 202 -13.79 -4.41 -0.84
C SER A 202 -13.61 -5.92 -0.70
N LYS A 203 -12.93 -6.57 -1.65
CA LYS A 203 -12.61 -8.00 -1.57
C LYS A 203 -11.68 -8.31 -0.38
N SER A 204 -10.64 -7.49 -0.18
CA SER A 204 -9.65 -7.68 0.88
C SER A 204 -10.25 -7.52 2.28
N SER A 205 -11.11 -6.51 2.49
CA SER A 205 -11.80 -6.31 3.78
C SER A 205 -12.79 -7.43 4.11
N LYS A 206 -13.47 -8.00 3.09
CA LYS A 206 -14.29 -9.22 3.25
C LYS A 206 -13.44 -10.41 3.70
N MET A 207 -12.32 -10.68 3.01
CA MET A 207 -11.40 -11.76 3.39
C MET A 207 -10.87 -11.58 4.81
N ALA A 208 -10.41 -10.38 5.16
CA ALA A 208 -9.93 -10.08 6.50
C ALA A 208 -11.01 -10.32 7.57
N SER A 209 -12.25 -9.91 7.29
CA SER A 209 -13.39 -10.17 8.18
C SER A 209 -13.70 -11.67 8.33
N ILE A 210 -13.66 -12.43 7.25
CA ILE A 210 -13.87 -13.89 7.30
C ILE A 210 -12.77 -14.57 8.15
N VAL A 211 -11.50 -14.16 7.99
CA VAL A 211 -10.40 -14.69 8.79
C VAL A 211 -10.56 -14.34 10.26
N ARG A 212 -11.02 -13.13 10.59
CA ARG A 212 -11.35 -12.74 11.97
C ARG A 212 -12.39 -13.67 12.58
N GLU A 213 -13.51 -13.91 11.88
CA GLU A 213 -14.59 -14.77 12.38
C GLU A 213 -14.17 -16.23 12.51
N SER A 214 -13.17 -16.69 11.76
CA SER A 214 -12.64 -18.06 11.87
C SER A 214 -11.96 -18.36 13.21
N GLY A 215 -11.56 -17.33 13.97
CA GLY A 215 -10.89 -17.48 15.25
C GLY A 215 -9.43 -17.95 15.17
N HIS A 216 -8.82 -18.03 13.98
CA HIS A 216 -7.42 -18.45 13.83
C HIS A 216 -6.38 -17.36 14.11
N LEU A 217 -6.81 -16.09 14.23
CA LEU A 217 -5.91 -14.98 14.54
C LEU A 217 -5.52 -14.96 16.03
N THR A 218 -4.24 -15.10 16.32
CA THR A 218 -3.69 -14.92 17.68
C THR A 218 -3.69 -13.45 18.10
N THR A 219 -3.42 -12.58 17.14
CA THR A 219 -3.42 -11.11 17.24
C THR A 219 -4.33 -10.56 16.15
N LEU A 220 -5.11 -9.53 16.46
CA LEU A 220 -5.97 -8.88 15.49
C LEU A 220 -5.18 -7.81 14.72
N PRO A 221 -5.01 -7.95 13.39
CA PRO A 221 -4.42 -6.91 12.55
C PRO A 221 -5.12 -5.56 12.76
N PRO A 222 -4.40 -4.44 12.71
CA PRO A 222 -5.02 -3.13 12.92
C PRO A 222 -5.86 -2.65 11.72
N ILE A 223 -5.70 -3.27 10.55
CA ILE A 223 -6.41 -2.93 9.32
C ILE A 223 -7.93 -3.12 9.45
N PHE A 224 -8.70 -2.32 8.73
CA PHE A 224 -10.17 -2.43 8.66
C PHE A 224 -10.84 -2.49 10.04
N ASN A 225 -10.33 -1.69 11.00
CA ASN A 225 -10.78 -1.66 12.38
C ASN A 225 -10.74 -3.06 13.04
N GLY A 226 -9.56 -3.68 13.10
CA GLY A 226 -9.46 -5.03 13.67
C GLY A 226 -10.12 -6.10 12.81
N CYS A 227 -10.09 -5.93 11.49
CA CYS A 227 -10.77 -6.78 10.51
C CYS A 227 -12.29 -6.86 10.71
N THR A 228 -12.93 -5.84 11.28
CA THR A 228 -14.40 -5.83 11.52
C THR A 228 -15.18 -5.15 10.42
N THR A 229 -14.55 -4.23 9.69
CA THR A 229 -15.25 -3.41 8.70
C THR A 229 -15.07 -3.98 7.30
N ILE A 230 -16.19 -4.11 6.59
CA ILE A 230 -16.22 -4.47 5.16
C ILE A 230 -16.51 -3.21 4.35
N ILE A 231 -15.64 -2.90 3.40
CA ILE A 231 -15.83 -1.78 2.47
C ILE A 231 -16.70 -2.27 1.31
N THR A 232 -17.72 -1.48 0.94
CA THR A 232 -18.59 -1.82 -0.19
C THR A 232 -17.88 -1.51 -1.51
N PRO A 233 -18.16 -2.25 -2.60
CA PRO A 233 -17.62 -1.91 -3.93
C PRO A 233 -18.00 -0.49 -4.36
N GLU A 234 -19.19 -0.02 -3.97
CA GLU A 234 -19.69 1.33 -4.27
C GLU A 234 -18.88 2.40 -3.56
N ASP A 235 -18.63 2.24 -2.25
CA ASP A 235 -17.80 3.18 -1.48
C ASP A 235 -16.35 3.14 -1.93
N GLU A 236 -15.80 1.96 -2.22
CA GLU A 236 -14.46 1.84 -2.76
C GLU A 236 -14.30 2.62 -4.08
N LYS A 237 -15.24 2.42 -5.02
CA LYS A 237 -15.24 3.15 -6.28
C LYS A 237 -15.39 4.66 -6.07
N ALA A 238 -16.31 5.08 -5.21
CA ALA A 238 -16.53 6.49 -4.90
C ALA A 238 -15.28 7.13 -4.29
N ALA A 239 -14.62 6.45 -3.35
CA ALA A 239 -13.38 6.92 -2.75
C ALA A 239 -12.26 7.11 -3.79
N VAL A 240 -12.09 6.11 -4.67
CA VAL A 240 -11.13 6.15 -5.78
C VAL A 240 -11.42 7.33 -6.72
N ASP A 241 -12.68 7.55 -7.11
CA ASP A 241 -13.07 8.59 -8.06
C ASP A 241 -12.93 10.01 -7.45
N GLU A 242 -13.32 10.18 -6.19
CA GLU A 242 -13.16 11.43 -5.44
C GLU A 242 -11.68 11.77 -5.23
N TYR A 243 -10.88 10.80 -4.78
CA TYR A 243 -9.43 11.00 -4.63
C TYR A 243 -8.78 11.39 -5.96
N TRP A 244 -9.12 10.67 -7.04
CA TRP A 244 -8.58 10.94 -8.37
C TRP A 244 -8.98 12.30 -8.93
N SER A 245 -10.17 12.78 -8.61
CA SER A 245 -10.65 14.11 -9.00
C SER A 245 -9.79 15.22 -8.36
N ALA A 246 -9.28 15.01 -7.14
CA ALA A 246 -8.35 15.94 -6.51
C ALA A 246 -6.93 15.83 -7.09
N VAL A 247 -6.33 14.64 -7.07
CA VAL A 247 -4.89 14.49 -7.35
C VAL A 247 -4.55 14.31 -8.83
N GLY A 248 -5.56 14.02 -9.66
CA GLY A 248 -5.47 13.91 -11.11
C GLY A 248 -5.96 15.16 -11.85
N SER A 249 -6.38 16.20 -11.13
CA SER A 249 -6.91 17.45 -11.68
C SER A 249 -5.96 18.11 -12.69
N GLU A 250 -6.54 18.73 -13.73
CA GLU A 250 -5.80 19.63 -14.62
C GLU A 250 -5.38 20.91 -13.91
N ASN A 251 -6.17 21.39 -12.94
CA ASN A 251 -5.80 22.50 -12.09
C ASN A 251 -4.65 22.07 -11.17
N LYS A 252 -3.45 22.61 -11.41
CA LYS A 252 -2.23 22.26 -10.64
C LYS A 252 -2.08 23.05 -9.35
N ILE A 253 -2.90 24.08 -9.12
CA ILE A 253 -2.90 24.88 -7.89
C ILE A 253 -4.11 24.43 -7.06
N PRO A 254 -3.90 23.76 -5.91
CA PRO A 254 -5.01 23.28 -5.10
C PRO A 254 -5.90 24.42 -4.58
N ASP A 255 -7.20 24.15 -4.56
CA ASP A 255 -8.26 25.05 -4.10
C ASP A 255 -9.25 24.31 -3.18
N ASP A 256 -10.38 24.94 -2.84
CA ASP A 256 -11.41 24.35 -1.98
C ASP A 256 -12.07 23.11 -2.59
N THR A 257 -12.18 23.03 -3.92
CA THR A 257 -12.73 21.85 -4.59
C THR A 257 -11.83 20.63 -4.39
N HIS A 258 -10.50 20.81 -4.36
CA HIS A 258 -9.58 19.72 -4.02
C HIS A 258 -9.81 19.23 -2.58
N LEU A 259 -10.01 20.14 -1.61
CA LEU A 259 -10.29 19.78 -0.23
C LEU A 259 -11.59 18.98 -0.10
N GLU A 260 -12.66 19.40 -0.79
CA GLU A 260 -13.95 18.71 -0.79
C GLU A 260 -13.83 17.27 -1.33
N HIS A 261 -13.16 17.09 -2.46
CA HIS A 261 -12.90 15.76 -3.04
C HIS A 261 -12.11 14.86 -2.08
N LEU A 262 -11.06 15.39 -1.45
CA LEU A 262 -10.24 14.63 -0.49
C LEU A 262 -11.02 14.27 0.78
N GLU A 263 -11.92 15.14 1.25
CA GLU A 263 -12.80 14.84 2.38
C GLU A 263 -13.83 13.76 2.04
N LYS A 264 -14.44 13.81 0.85
CA LYS A 264 -15.37 12.77 0.38
C LYS A 264 -14.67 11.43 0.21
N ALA A 265 -13.45 11.42 -0.35
CA ALA A 265 -12.65 10.22 -0.48
C ALA A 265 -12.41 9.55 0.89
N SER A 266 -11.99 10.33 1.89
CA SER A 266 -11.82 9.86 3.28
C SER A 266 -13.11 9.33 3.92
N LYS A 267 -14.29 9.86 3.55
CA LYS A 267 -15.58 9.41 4.09
C LYS A 267 -16.01 8.07 3.50
N HIS A 268 -15.84 7.90 2.19
CA HIS A 268 -16.14 6.64 1.52
C HIS A 268 -15.16 5.53 1.91
N ASN A 269 -13.87 5.87 2.05
CA ASN A 269 -12.86 4.93 2.51
C ASN A 269 -12.02 5.55 3.63
N PRO A 270 -12.36 5.27 4.90
CA PRO A 270 -11.61 5.81 6.04
C PRO A 270 -10.32 5.04 6.34
N PHE A 271 -10.00 3.98 5.58
CA PHE A 271 -8.88 3.09 5.83
C PHE A 271 -7.67 3.36 4.92
N VAL A 272 -7.60 4.55 4.31
CA VAL A 272 -6.50 4.97 3.44
C VAL A 272 -5.95 6.32 3.89
N GLY A 273 -4.62 6.47 3.89
CA GLY A 273 -3.98 7.64 4.50
C GLY A 273 -3.81 8.82 3.56
N GLU A 274 -3.65 8.55 2.26
CA GLU A 274 -3.23 9.50 1.26
C GLU A 274 -4.21 10.67 1.06
N PRO A 275 -5.55 10.47 1.02
CA PRO A 275 -6.48 11.60 0.96
C PRO A 275 -6.29 12.58 2.13
N HIS A 276 -5.99 12.06 3.32
CA HIS A 276 -5.74 12.89 4.51
C HIS A 276 -4.41 13.65 4.42
N LEU A 277 -3.35 13.02 3.92
CA LEU A 277 -2.03 13.65 3.80
C LEU A 277 -1.99 14.74 2.73
N VAL A 278 -2.63 14.51 1.57
CA VAL A 278 -2.78 15.55 0.55
C VAL A 278 -3.64 16.70 1.10
N ARG A 279 -4.71 16.39 1.84
CA ARG A 279 -5.54 17.42 2.50
C ARG A 279 -4.73 18.22 3.52
N ALA A 280 -3.86 17.57 4.29
CA ALA A 280 -3.00 18.23 5.28
C ALA A 280 -2.05 19.25 4.62
N GLN A 281 -1.44 18.90 3.48
CA GLN A 281 -0.62 19.84 2.69
C GLN A 281 -1.40 21.10 2.32
N ILE A 282 -2.59 20.94 1.74
CA ILE A 282 -3.41 22.08 1.28
C ILE A 282 -3.82 22.94 2.48
N LEU A 283 -4.21 22.33 3.59
CA LEU A 283 -4.59 23.04 4.82
C LEU A 283 -3.39 23.80 5.44
N CYS A 284 -2.19 23.23 5.44
CA CYS A 284 -0.97 23.94 5.84
C CYS A 284 -0.74 25.17 4.97
N ALA A 285 -0.87 25.04 3.64
CA ALA A 285 -0.70 26.14 2.70
C ALA A 285 -1.73 27.27 2.92
N LYS A 286 -2.94 26.93 3.37
CA LYS A 286 -3.99 27.90 3.74
C LYS A 286 -3.83 28.48 5.15
N GLY A 287 -2.85 28.01 5.94
CA GLY A 287 -2.67 28.41 7.34
C GLY A 287 -3.70 27.80 8.31
N GLU A 288 -4.47 26.80 7.87
CA GLU A 288 -5.46 26.09 8.69
C GLU A 288 -4.81 24.96 9.51
N TYR A 289 -3.78 25.31 10.27
CA TYR A 289 -2.84 24.35 10.88
C TYR A 289 -3.49 23.34 11.83
N ALA A 290 -4.54 23.73 12.57
CA ALA A 290 -5.24 22.79 13.46
C ALA A 290 -5.93 21.66 12.67
N LYS A 291 -6.55 21.99 11.53
CA LYS A 291 -7.16 20.99 10.64
C LYS A 291 -6.09 20.18 9.92
N ALA A 292 -5.00 20.83 9.53
CA ALA A 292 -3.87 20.16 8.89
C ALA A 292 -3.23 19.11 9.83
N GLU A 293 -3.05 19.45 11.11
CA GLU A 293 -2.52 18.53 12.13
C GLU A 293 -3.45 17.31 12.30
N ALA A 294 -4.76 17.54 12.41
CA ALA A 294 -5.74 16.45 12.52
C ALA A 294 -5.73 15.54 11.28
N ALA A 295 -5.67 16.12 10.08
CA ALA A 295 -5.59 15.35 8.84
C ALA A 295 -4.26 14.58 8.74
N ALA A 296 -3.12 15.20 9.06
CA ALA A 296 -1.82 14.54 9.01
C ALA A 296 -1.74 13.36 10.00
N LYS A 297 -2.27 13.53 11.23
CA LYS A 297 -2.38 12.43 12.20
C LYS A 297 -3.20 11.29 11.63
N GLU A 298 -4.40 11.55 11.12
CA GLU A 298 -5.25 10.51 10.56
C GLU A 298 -4.58 9.78 9.39
N GLY A 299 -3.95 10.52 8.47
CA GLY A 299 -3.24 9.92 7.35
C GLY A 299 -2.09 9.02 7.78
N LEU A 300 -1.31 9.45 8.78
CA LEU A 300 -0.25 8.62 9.37
C LEU A 300 -0.81 7.42 10.13
N THR A 301 -1.94 7.55 10.83
CA THR A 301 -2.63 6.41 11.46
C THR A 301 -2.87 5.32 10.43
N GLN A 302 -3.52 5.65 9.32
CA GLN A 302 -3.88 4.66 8.31
C GLN A 302 -2.65 4.03 7.66
N LEU A 303 -1.64 4.84 7.29
CA LEU A 303 -0.38 4.29 6.75
C LEU A 303 0.34 3.37 7.74
N TYR A 304 0.39 3.72 9.02
CA TYR A 304 1.05 2.90 10.05
C TYR A 304 0.27 1.62 10.37
N GLN A 305 -1.05 1.62 10.27
CA GLN A 305 -1.86 0.40 10.44
C GLN A 305 -1.73 -0.52 9.24
N TRP A 306 -1.70 0.04 8.03
CA TRP A 306 -1.59 -0.73 6.80
C TRP A 306 -0.19 -1.30 6.56
N ALA A 307 0.84 -0.50 6.83
CA ALA A 307 2.23 -0.76 6.43
C ALA A 307 2.43 -0.90 4.90
N THR A 308 1.54 -0.27 4.12
CA THR A 308 1.67 -0.08 2.67
C THR A 308 0.94 1.21 2.28
N ASN A 309 0.96 1.55 0.99
CA ASN A 309 0.32 2.74 0.43
C ASN A 309 -0.75 2.36 -0.61
N TRP A 310 -1.88 3.05 -0.59
CA TRP A 310 -2.95 2.92 -1.58
C TRP A 310 -2.59 3.59 -2.90
N ASP A 311 -1.93 4.76 -2.84
CA ASP A 311 -1.44 5.46 -4.03
C ASP A 311 0.00 5.05 -4.35
N LYS A 312 0.15 4.20 -5.36
CA LYS A 312 1.42 3.61 -5.78
C LYS A 312 2.33 4.56 -6.58
N ARG A 313 1.96 5.83 -6.79
CA ARG A 313 2.83 6.83 -7.45
C ARG A 313 4.04 7.22 -6.60
N MET A 314 3.93 7.07 -5.28
CA MET A 314 5.04 7.21 -4.33
C MET A 314 5.15 5.94 -3.49
N PRO A 315 6.36 5.48 -3.14
CA PRO A 315 6.53 4.33 -2.27
C PRO A 315 6.10 4.65 -0.83
N PHE A 316 5.74 3.61 -0.07
CA PHE A 316 5.28 3.70 1.32
C PHE A 316 6.17 4.61 2.21
N ASN A 317 7.48 4.39 2.17
CA ASN A 317 8.43 5.17 2.97
C ASN A 317 8.41 6.67 2.62
N ALA A 318 8.14 7.03 1.36
CA ALA A 318 8.01 8.42 0.94
C ALA A 318 6.69 9.03 1.45
N TRP A 319 5.59 8.29 1.40
CA TRP A 319 4.31 8.72 1.98
C TRP A 319 4.39 8.93 3.50
N VAL A 320 5.02 8.01 4.22
CA VAL A 320 5.27 8.17 5.66
C VAL A 320 6.14 9.39 5.93
N SER A 321 7.25 9.56 5.20
CA SER A 321 8.14 10.72 5.38
C SER A 321 7.41 12.04 5.11
N TRP A 322 6.59 12.08 4.06
CA TRP A 322 5.76 13.24 3.72
C TRP A 322 4.73 13.55 4.81
N GLY A 323 3.97 12.54 5.27
CA GLY A 323 2.97 12.72 6.32
C GLY A 323 3.58 13.21 7.63
N ARG A 324 4.76 12.72 8.00
CA ARG A 324 5.52 13.18 9.18
C ARG A 324 5.93 14.64 9.02
N CYS A 325 6.39 15.04 7.83
CA CYS A 325 6.70 16.43 7.53
C CYS A 325 5.45 17.32 7.64
N MET A 326 4.29 16.88 7.12
CA MET A 326 3.03 17.63 7.23
C MET A 326 2.62 17.82 8.69
N LEU A 327 2.69 16.76 9.49
CA LEU A 327 2.39 16.81 10.91
C LEU A 327 3.32 17.79 11.64
N PHE A 328 4.63 17.69 11.39
CA PHE A 328 5.63 18.56 11.99
C PHE A 328 5.40 20.04 11.64
N GLN A 329 5.16 20.35 10.36
CA GLN A 329 4.88 21.72 9.93
C GLN A 329 3.57 22.27 10.51
N ALA A 330 2.52 21.45 10.57
CA ALA A 330 1.25 21.84 11.15
C ALA A 330 1.39 22.18 12.65
N THR A 331 2.14 21.36 13.40
CA THR A 331 2.42 21.61 14.82
C THR A 331 3.22 22.91 15.03
N LEU A 332 4.18 23.21 14.16
CA LEU A 332 4.93 24.47 14.20
C LEU A 332 4.16 25.68 13.66
N LYS A 333 3.00 25.46 13.04
CA LYS A 333 2.19 26.50 12.39
C LYS A 333 2.98 27.29 11.36
N GLU A 334 3.78 26.57 10.57
CA GLU A 334 4.66 27.15 9.56
C GLU A 334 4.45 26.44 8.22
N TRP A 335 4.39 27.22 7.13
CA TRP A 335 4.41 26.70 5.77
C TRP A 335 5.33 27.57 4.90
N PRO A 336 6.06 26.99 3.92
CA PRO A 336 6.87 27.78 2.99
C PRO A 336 6.03 28.74 2.13
N ALA A 337 6.49 29.98 2.02
CA ALA A 337 5.92 31.02 1.13
C ALA A 337 6.86 31.36 -0.04
N SER A 338 7.93 30.58 -0.24
CA SER A 338 8.90 30.76 -1.32
C SER A 338 9.26 29.43 -1.95
N TRP A 339 9.67 29.43 -3.23
CA TRP A 339 10.13 28.24 -3.93
C TRP A 339 11.28 27.55 -3.18
N GLY A 340 12.30 28.30 -2.75
CA GLY A 340 13.43 27.72 -2.01
C GLY A 340 13.04 27.13 -0.66
N GLY A 341 12.02 27.68 0.00
CA GLY A 341 11.45 27.11 1.21
C GLY A 341 10.70 25.79 0.94
N MET A 342 9.99 25.71 -0.18
CA MET A 342 9.30 24.49 -0.61
C MET A 342 10.29 23.38 -0.98
N GLU A 343 11.35 23.69 -1.72
CA GLU A 343 12.43 22.73 -2.04
C GLU A 343 13.21 22.27 -0.80
N SER A 344 13.26 23.10 0.25
CA SER A 344 13.92 22.77 1.52
C SER A 344 13.00 22.05 2.52
N LEU A 345 11.75 21.77 2.12
CA LEU A 345 10.78 21.10 2.97
C LEU A 345 11.13 19.61 3.11
N GLY A 346 11.09 19.09 4.33
CA GLY A 346 11.44 17.68 4.60
C GLY A 346 11.88 17.39 6.03
N ALA A 347 12.13 18.43 6.83
CA ALA A 347 12.44 18.28 8.24
C ALA A 347 11.25 17.73 9.03
N VAL A 348 11.53 16.80 9.93
CA VAL A 348 10.62 16.21 10.93
C VAL A 348 11.12 16.46 12.36
N ASP A 349 12.22 17.18 12.52
CA ASP A 349 12.76 17.64 13.80
C ASP A 349 13.42 19.02 13.64
N PRO A 350 13.37 19.92 14.65
CA PRO A 350 13.97 21.24 14.55
C PRO A 350 15.48 21.22 14.24
N SER A 351 16.22 20.21 14.71
CA SER A 351 17.67 20.03 14.46
C SER A 351 18.01 19.75 12.99
N GLN A 352 17.03 19.29 12.21
CA GLN A 352 17.20 19.01 10.78
C GLN A 352 17.09 20.28 9.92
N ARG A 353 16.78 21.43 10.53
CA ARG A 353 16.66 22.71 9.83
C ARG A 353 17.97 23.48 9.89
N PHE A 354 18.56 23.72 8.72
CA PHE A 354 19.72 24.60 8.61
C PHE A 354 19.33 26.09 8.70
N ARG A 355 18.11 26.44 8.26
CA ARG A 355 17.54 27.81 8.22
C ARG A 355 16.01 27.76 8.37
N GLY A 356 15.37 28.88 8.71
CA GLY A 356 13.90 28.97 8.71
C GLY A 356 13.33 28.87 7.29
N LEU A 357 12.16 28.25 7.12
CA LEU A 357 11.61 27.93 5.78
C LEU A 357 11.36 29.20 4.93
N ASN A 358 11.19 30.35 5.59
CA ASN A 358 10.95 31.64 4.95
C ASN A 358 12.13 32.62 5.06
N SER A 359 13.33 32.13 5.39
CA SER A 359 14.54 32.98 5.59
C SER A 359 15.49 33.02 4.37
N GLY A 360 15.10 32.47 3.21
CA GLY A 360 15.85 32.45 1.94
C GLY A 360 15.34 33.41 0.85
N ARG A 361 16.02 33.49 -0.32
CA ARG A 361 15.78 34.48 -1.41
C ARG A 361 14.28 34.71 -1.67
N LYS A 362 13.83 35.95 -1.44
CA LYS A 362 12.49 36.43 -1.83
C LYS A 362 12.35 36.38 -3.36
N PHE A 363 11.10 36.29 -3.85
CA PHE A 363 10.78 36.51 -5.26
C PHE A 363 11.56 37.74 -5.77
N ARG A 364 12.34 37.57 -6.85
CA ARG A 364 12.59 38.73 -7.72
C ARG A 364 11.32 38.84 -8.54
N ASP A 365 10.70 40.02 -8.53
CA ASP A 365 9.49 40.31 -9.33
C ASP A 365 9.69 40.04 -10.85
N GLU A 366 10.94 39.87 -11.28
CA GLU A 366 11.35 39.65 -12.67
C GLU A 366 11.26 38.19 -13.15
N ASP A 367 11.12 37.21 -12.24
CA ASP A 367 11.12 35.77 -12.57
C ASP A 367 9.69 35.17 -12.69
N ALA A 368 8.64 36.01 -12.61
CA ALA A 368 7.28 35.58 -12.88
C ALA A 368 7.15 35.24 -14.37
N ILE A 369 7.24 33.95 -14.71
CA ILE A 369 6.91 33.44 -16.05
C ILE A 369 5.44 33.75 -16.28
N VAL A 370 5.17 34.77 -17.10
CA VAL A 370 3.84 35.00 -17.69
C VAL A 370 3.53 33.79 -18.54
N VAL A 371 2.66 32.92 -18.05
CA VAL A 371 2.07 31.84 -18.85
C VAL A 371 1.17 32.52 -19.88
N ASN A 372 1.71 32.80 -21.05
CA ASN A 372 0.93 33.33 -22.17
C ASN A 372 -0.08 32.26 -22.61
N GLU A 373 -1.37 32.52 -22.41
CA GLU A 373 -2.43 31.73 -23.05
C GLU A 373 -2.26 31.75 -24.58
N PRO A 374 -2.46 30.63 -25.28
CA PRO A 374 -2.34 30.58 -26.74
C PRO A 374 -3.42 31.45 -27.39
N GLY A 375 -2.95 32.44 -28.16
CA GLY A 375 -3.74 33.58 -28.59
C GLY A 375 -4.95 33.26 -29.48
N THR A 376 -6.03 33.98 -29.19
CA THR A 376 -7.10 34.31 -30.13
C THR A 376 -6.54 35.21 -31.23
N LYS A 377 -6.19 34.64 -32.39
CA LYS A 377 -5.93 35.42 -33.61
C LYS A 377 -7.25 35.96 -34.15
N ALA A 378 -7.54 37.22 -33.84
CA ALA A 378 -8.47 38.04 -34.61
C ALA A 378 -7.83 38.39 -35.97
N ASN A 379 -8.37 37.86 -37.06
CA ASN A 379 -8.00 38.24 -38.42
C ASN A 379 -8.56 39.63 -38.76
N GLY A 380 -7.71 40.65 -38.68
CA GLY A 380 -7.98 42.00 -39.19
C GLY A 380 -6.98 42.38 -40.29
N SER A 381 -7.23 41.97 -41.54
CA SER A 381 -6.49 42.43 -42.71
C SER A 381 -7.21 43.60 -43.37
N LYS A 382 -6.79 44.83 -43.08
CA LYS A 382 -7.02 45.98 -43.96
C LYS A 382 -5.97 45.96 -45.08
N ARG A 383 -6.43 45.87 -46.32
CA ARG A 383 -5.66 46.25 -47.52
C ARG A 383 -6.32 47.48 -48.13
N GLN A 384 -5.68 48.64 -47.99
CA GLN A 384 -6.00 49.82 -48.78
C GLN A 384 -5.41 49.68 -50.19
N LYS A 385 -6.25 49.90 -51.19
CA LYS A 385 -5.89 50.40 -52.52
C LYS A 385 -6.95 51.42 -52.94
N LYS A 386 -6.68 52.70 -52.71
CA LYS A 386 -6.61 53.78 -53.69
C LYS A 386 -6.24 55.07 -52.98
#